data_AF-A0A0S7EYM2-F1
#
_entry.id   AF-A0A0S7EYM2-F1
#
_cell.length_a   1.000
_cell.length_b   1.000
_cell.length_c   1.000
_cell.angle_alpha   90.00
_cell.angle_beta   90.00
_cell.angle_gamma   90.00
#
_symmetry.space_group_name_H-M   'P 1'
#
loop_
_entity.id
_entity.type
_entity.pdbx_description
1 polymer ?
#
loop_
_entity_poly.entity_id
_entity_poly.type
_entity_poly.pdbx_seq_one_letter_code
_entity_poly.pdbx_strand_id
1 'polypeptide(L)'
;MRDTKLHNMPAQTSPGQTRSASGVGEPEHLDDKWATGTRRKWARDENVDLLECYYSSNPSERGYMQRLGKEWLLRHPQSTLSAKQLVAQCSNIRKRQLLSQLEIDEIQHKCYGKREEPGCQDCGDLTTSPHPVRGYTAPMSETELNETAADLRERIMTRMTTRPPRRQLQRLSEVPSESLIENVNAALRTIPTNTITETNELIYNSASVILEILGYKSNHETQYPPWKRRLEAKIKVTRREVSQLSELHKGTMKRPVPRKYRQMPIPEALETAKQRLQALSSRLKRYTRENESRRINRLFSTQPAKVYSQWQG
;
A
#
# COMPACT_ATOMS: atom_id res chain seq x y z
N MET A 1 58.86 36.12 -7.39
CA MET A 1 59.33 34.73 -7.57
C MET A 1 58.33 33.78 -6.93
N ARG A 2 57.73 32.94 -7.77
CA ARG A 2 57.09 31.63 -7.53
C ARG A 2 55.87 31.52 -6.59
N ASP A 3 54.74 31.42 -7.28
CA ASP A 3 53.46 30.80 -6.95
C ASP A 3 53.57 29.33 -6.48
N THR A 4 52.58 28.89 -5.70
CA THR A 4 52.14 27.48 -5.70
C THR A 4 50.64 27.31 -5.38
N LYS A 5 49.90 27.01 -6.44
CA LYS A 5 48.83 25.99 -6.59
C LYS A 5 47.59 26.04 -5.68
N LEU A 6 46.57 26.74 -6.17
CA LEU A 6 45.16 26.36 -5.99
C LEU A 6 44.84 25.12 -6.85
N HIS A 7 44.23 24.10 -6.24
CA HIS A 7 43.74 22.92 -6.95
C HIS A 7 42.29 23.12 -7.40
N ASN A 8 42.06 22.81 -8.67
CA ASN A 8 40.92 23.14 -9.51
C ASN A 8 39.71 22.23 -9.20
N MET A 9 38.51 22.80 -9.08
CA MET A 9 37.23 22.08 -9.14
C MET A 9 36.77 21.98 -10.61
N PRO A 10 36.29 20.83 -11.11
CA PRO A 10 35.69 20.78 -12.43
C PRO A 10 34.25 21.34 -12.41
N ALA A 11 34.00 22.25 -13.36
CA ALA A 11 32.73 22.92 -13.61
C ALA A 11 31.61 21.95 -14.00
N GLN A 12 30.40 22.24 -13.50
CA GLN A 12 29.17 21.62 -13.96
C GLN A 12 28.88 22.02 -15.41
N THR A 13 28.72 21.04 -16.28
CA THR A 13 28.23 21.24 -17.65
C THR A 13 26.71 21.14 -17.68
N SER A 14 26.07 22.25 -18.05
CA SER A 14 24.65 22.32 -18.40
C SER A 14 24.35 21.48 -19.65
N PRO A 15 23.26 20.70 -19.69
CA PRO A 15 22.80 20.06 -20.92
C PRO A 15 22.13 21.10 -21.84
N GLY A 16 22.51 21.07 -23.11
CA GLY A 16 22.18 22.08 -24.10
C GLY A 16 20.71 22.12 -24.52
N GLN A 17 20.26 23.35 -24.75
CA GLN A 17 19.14 23.70 -25.63
C GLN A 17 19.36 23.10 -27.02
N THR A 18 18.40 22.33 -27.50
CA THR A 18 18.23 22.07 -28.93
C THR A 18 16.89 22.60 -29.40
N ARG A 19 16.95 23.17 -30.60
CA ARG A 19 15.99 24.05 -31.27
C ARG A 19 14.63 23.41 -31.51
N SER A 20 13.59 24.22 -31.36
CA SER A 20 12.27 24.02 -31.94
C SER A 20 12.34 24.03 -33.48
N ALA A 21 11.65 23.09 -34.12
CA ALA A 21 11.26 23.18 -35.52
C ALA A 21 9.75 22.88 -35.64
N SER A 22 9.09 23.70 -36.46
CA SER A 22 7.65 23.73 -36.72
C SER A 22 7.09 22.47 -37.38
N GLY A 23 5.77 22.30 -37.25
CA GLY A 23 5.02 21.11 -37.63
C GLY A 23 4.70 20.96 -39.11
N VAL A 24 4.31 19.72 -39.44
CA VAL A 24 3.55 19.28 -40.61
C VAL A 24 2.70 18.09 -40.15
N GLY A 25 1.42 18.06 -40.52
CA GLY A 25 0.42 17.11 -40.03
C GLY A 25 0.26 15.80 -40.81
N GLU A 26 -0.48 14.90 -40.16
CA GLU A 26 -1.17 13.68 -40.63
C GLU A 26 -0.36 12.48 -41.17
N PRO A 27 -0.92 11.24 -41.14
CA PRO A 27 -1.81 10.64 -40.13
C PRO A 27 -1.24 9.28 -39.63
N GLU A 28 -1.27 9.05 -38.32
CA GLU A 28 -0.88 7.74 -37.77
C GLU A 28 -2.01 6.71 -37.96
N HIS A 29 -1.79 5.85 -38.95
CA HIS A 29 -2.36 4.50 -39.01
C HIS A 29 -1.86 3.70 -37.79
N LEU A 30 -2.73 3.40 -36.84
CA LEU A 30 -2.46 2.45 -35.77
C LEU A 30 -3.35 1.21 -35.92
N ASP A 31 -2.74 0.20 -36.52
CA ASP A 31 -3.04 -1.20 -36.29
C ASP A 31 -2.68 -1.52 -34.84
N ASP A 32 -3.65 -1.88 -33.99
CA ASP A 32 -3.37 -2.62 -32.77
C ASP A 32 -4.57 -3.45 -32.29
N LYS A 33 -4.53 -4.71 -32.76
CA LYS A 33 -4.95 -5.98 -32.14
C LYS A 33 -5.74 -5.86 -30.83
N TRP A 34 -7.00 -6.27 -30.93
CA TRP A 34 -8.00 -6.25 -29.89
C TRP A 34 -7.70 -7.25 -28.76
N ALA A 35 -7.56 -6.74 -27.54
CA ALA A 35 -7.71 -7.52 -26.31
C ALA A 35 -9.13 -7.31 -25.77
N THR A 36 -9.84 -8.41 -25.59
CA THR A 36 -11.24 -8.51 -25.16
C THR A 36 -11.50 -7.71 -23.88
N GLY A 37 -12.45 -6.77 -23.96
CA GLY A 37 -12.91 -5.95 -22.85
C GLY A 37 -12.61 -4.48 -23.07
N THR A 38 -13.34 -3.84 -23.99
CA THR A 38 -13.31 -2.38 -24.18
C THR A 38 -13.67 -1.73 -22.84
N ARG A 39 -12.66 -1.31 -22.09
CA ARG A 39 -12.84 -0.51 -20.89
C ARG A 39 -13.47 0.80 -21.36
N ARG A 40 -14.78 0.97 -21.14
CA ARG A 40 -15.53 2.18 -21.51
C ARG A 40 -14.69 3.39 -21.11
N LYS A 41 -14.31 4.20 -22.11
CA LYS A 41 -13.69 5.49 -21.87
C LYS A 41 -14.81 6.41 -21.40
N TRP A 42 -14.66 6.94 -20.19
CA TRP A 42 -15.59 7.92 -19.64
C TRP A 42 -15.21 9.28 -20.19
N ALA A 43 -16.14 9.95 -20.85
CA ALA A 43 -15.94 11.34 -21.24
C ALA A 43 -15.94 12.25 -19.99
N ARG A 44 -15.39 13.46 -20.12
CA ARG A 44 -15.37 14.43 -19.01
C ARG A 44 -16.80 14.80 -18.59
N ASP A 45 -17.66 15.06 -19.56
CA ASP A 45 -19.06 15.47 -19.34
C ASP A 45 -19.85 14.35 -18.63
N GLU A 46 -19.65 13.10 -19.04
CA GLU A 46 -20.24 11.93 -18.38
C GLU A 46 -19.81 11.78 -16.91
N ASN A 47 -18.60 12.24 -16.55
CA ASN A 47 -18.12 12.23 -15.17
C ASN A 47 -18.74 13.36 -14.34
N VAL A 48 -19.03 14.50 -14.95
CA VAL A 48 -19.74 15.62 -14.32
C VAL A 48 -21.18 15.22 -14.02
N ASP A 49 -21.89 14.72 -15.03
CA ASP A 49 -23.28 14.22 -14.89
C ASP A 49 -23.39 13.14 -13.81
N LEU A 50 -22.40 12.26 -13.74
CA LEU A 50 -22.35 11.19 -12.74
C LEU A 50 -22.19 11.74 -11.32
N LEU A 51 -21.35 12.77 -11.13
CA LEU A 51 -21.20 13.41 -9.83
C LEU A 51 -22.45 14.18 -9.42
N GLU A 52 -23.11 14.86 -10.36
CA GLU A 52 -24.39 15.52 -10.06
C GLU A 52 -25.46 14.54 -9.59
N CYS A 53 -25.62 13.39 -10.27
CA CYS A 53 -26.49 12.31 -9.80
C CYS A 53 -26.02 11.76 -8.44
N TYR A 54 -24.71 11.67 -8.21
CA TYR A 54 -24.18 11.17 -6.94
C TYR A 54 -24.55 12.08 -5.77
N TYR A 55 -24.37 13.40 -5.89
CA TYR A 55 -24.72 14.34 -4.85
C TYR A 55 -26.23 14.54 -4.71
N SER A 56 -26.98 14.48 -5.81
CA SER A 56 -28.45 14.53 -5.79
C SER A 56 -29.07 13.32 -5.07
N SER A 57 -28.43 12.15 -5.19
CA SER A 57 -28.90 10.89 -4.56
C SER A 57 -28.71 10.79 -3.03
N ASN A 58 -28.17 11.84 -2.39
CA ASN A 58 -27.82 11.90 -0.97
C ASN A 58 -26.97 10.71 -0.50
N PRO A 59 -25.63 10.77 -0.70
CA PRO A 59 -24.74 9.66 -0.40
C PRO A 59 -24.64 9.32 1.10
N SER A 60 -25.08 10.22 1.98
CA SER A 60 -25.10 10.03 3.44
C SER A 60 -26.24 9.11 3.91
N GLU A 61 -27.27 8.89 3.09
CA GLU A 61 -28.44 8.09 3.46
C GLU A 61 -28.34 6.65 2.94
N ARG A 62 -28.91 5.70 3.71
CA ARG A 62 -28.99 4.30 3.29
C ARG A 62 -29.78 4.17 1.98
N GLY A 63 -29.29 3.32 1.07
CA GLY A 63 -29.93 3.10 -0.24
C GLY A 63 -29.51 4.06 -1.35
N TYR A 64 -28.56 4.98 -1.11
CA TYR A 64 -28.11 5.97 -2.11
C TYR A 64 -27.66 5.32 -3.43
N MET A 65 -27.06 4.13 -3.39
CA MET A 65 -26.61 3.43 -4.61
C MET A 65 -27.78 3.14 -5.56
N GLN A 66 -28.96 2.80 -5.03
CA GLN A 66 -30.14 2.55 -5.84
C GLN A 66 -30.75 3.86 -6.35
N ARG A 67 -30.74 4.93 -5.55
CA ARG A 67 -31.18 6.27 -5.98
C ARG A 67 -30.28 6.83 -7.08
N LEU A 68 -28.96 6.72 -6.93
CA LEU A 68 -27.97 7.08 -7.94
C LEU A 68 -28.23 6.34 -9.26
N GLY A 69 -28.48 5.03 -9.19
CA GLY A 69 -28.80 4.24 -10.39
C GLY A 69 -30.08 4.72 -11.08
N LYS A 70 -31.12 5.06 -10.30
CA LYS A 70 -32.39 5.58 -10.84
C LYS A 70 -32.23 6.96 -11.47
N GLU A 71 -31.53 7.88 -10.81
CA GLU A 71 -31.25 9.23 -11.34
C GLU A 71 -30.38 9.18 -12.60
N TRP A 72 -29.39 8.29 -12.61
CA TRP A 72 -28.56 8.06 -13.79
C TRP A 72 -29.35 7.50 -14.98
N LEU A 73 -30.23 6.52 -14.76
CA LEU A 73 -31.09 5.98 -15.81
C LEU A 73 -32.10 7.01 -16.35
N LEU A 74 -32.55 7.94 -15.50
CA LEU A 74 -33.42 9.04 -15.91
C LEU A 74 -32.71 10.01 -16.87
N ARG A 75 -31.42 10.26 -16.67
CA ARG A 75 -30.60 11.11 -17.57
C ARG A 75 -30.03 10.35 -18.77
N HIS A 76 -29.73 9.06 -18.61
CA HIS A 76 -29.19 8.20 -19.66
C HIS A 76 -29.98 6.88 -19.78
N PRO A 77 -31.14 6.90 -20.45
CA PRO A 77 -32.01 5.73 -20.58
C PRO A 77 -31.36 4.57 -21.35
N GLN A 78 -30.40 4.86 -22.22
CA GLN A 78 -29.66 3.88 -23.03
C GLN A 78 -28.48 3.25 -22.28
N SER A 79 -28.22 3.66 -21.03
CA SER A 79 -27.07 3.16 -20.28
C SER A 79 -27.33 1.77 -19.68
N THR A 80 -26.42 0.82 -19.94
CA THR A 80 -26.46 -0.54 -19.40
C THR A 80 -25.64 -0.69 -18.11
N LEU A 81 -25.33 0.42 -17.44
CA LEU A 81 -24.42 0.45 -16.30
C LEU A 81 -25.11 0.03 -15.02
N SER A 82 -24.46 -0.84 -14.26
CA SER A 82 -24.93 -1.20 -12.91
C SER A 82 -24.61 -0.07 -11.92
N ALA A 83 -25.49 0.13 -10.93
CA ALA A 83 -25.25 1.04 -9.80
C ALA A 83 -23.87 0.84 -9.13
N LYS A 84 -23.38 -0.41 -9.06
CA LYS A 84 -22.04 -0.71 -8.54
C LYS A 84 -20.91 -0.11 -9.40
N GLN A 85 -21.08 -0.11 -10.72
CA GLN A 85 -20.10 0.45 -11.66
C GLN A 85 -20.09 1.99 -11.58
N LEU A 86 -21.26 2.61 -11.39
CA LEU A 86 -21.39 4.05 -11.19
C LEU A 86 -20.65 4.51 -9.92
N VAL A 87 -20.86 3.84 -8.78
CA VAL A 87 -20.15 4.16 -7.52
C VAL A 87 -18.64 3.94 -7.64
N ALA A 88 -18.23 2.87 -8.31
CA ALA A 88 -16.82 2.61 -8.58
C ALA A 88 -16.19 3.72 -9.43
N GLN A 89 -16.96 4.28 -10.38
CA GLN A 89 -16.51 5.40 -11.19
C GLN A 89 -16.44 6.71 -10.38
N CYS A 90 -17.42 7.02 -9.51
CA CYS A 90 -17.32 8.16 -8.59
C CYS A 90 -16.04 8.09 -7.73
N SER A 91 -15.70 6.89 -7.27
CA SER A 91 -14.45 6.65 -6.54
C SER A 91 -13.21 6.87 -7.41
N ASN A 92 -13.26 6.50 -8.69
CA ASN A 92 -12.15 6.71 -9.63
C ASN A 92 -11.96 8.20 -9.96
N ILE A 93 -13.04 8.97 -10.12
CA ILE A 93 -12.99 10.41 -10.37
C ILE A 93 -12.21 11.11 -9.25
N ARG A 94 -12.53 10.80 -7.98
CA ARG A 94 -11.82 11.34 -6.81
C ARG A 94 -10.36 10.87 -6.73
N LYS A 95 -10.11 9.56 -6.93
CA LYS A 95 -8.76 8.98 -6.79
C LYS A 95 -7.79 9.38 -7.90
N ARG A 96 -8.30 9.65 -9.10
CA ARG A 96 -7.50 10.00 -10.28
C ARG A 96 -7.57 11.47 -10.62
N GLN A 97 -8.25 12.28 -9.80
CA GLN A 97 -8.44 13.72 -10.02
C GLN A 97 -8.95 14.02 -11.43
N LEU A 98 -9.95 13.25 -11.89
CA LEU A 98 -10.52 13.42 -13.24
C LEU A 98 -11.34 14.70 -13.39
N LEU A 99 -11.68 15.32 -12.25
CA LEU A 99 -12.26 16.65 -12.11
C LEU A 99 -11.47 17.40 -11.04
N SER A 100 -11.31 18.71 -11.23
CA SER A 100 -10.67 19.60 -10.25
C SER A 100 -11.51 19.65 -8.97
N GLN A 101 -10.85 19.91 -7.83
CA GLN A 101 -11.54 20.05 -6.55
C GLN A 101 -12.59 21.18 -6.60
N LEU A 102 -12.28 22.28 -7.30
CA LEU A 102 -13.21 23.40 -7.49
C LEU A 102 -14.48 22.98 -8.26
N GLU A 103 -14.36 22.10 -9.26
CA GLU A 103 -15.51 21.61 -10.02
C GLU A 103 -16.39 20.68 -9.16
N ILE A 104 -15.77 19.87 -8.31
CA ILE A 104 -16.47 19.00 -7.37
C ILE A 104 -17.24 19.84 -6.34
N ASP A 105 -16.60 20.89 -5.81
CA ASP A 105 -17.20 21.78 -4.83
C ASP A 105 -18.35 22.60 -5.44
N GLU A 106 -18.23 23.03 -6.70
CA GLU A 106 -19.30 23.71 -7.44
C GLU A 106 -20.51 22.79 -7.67
N ILE A 107 -20.29 21.53 -8.07
CA ILE A 107 -21.34 20.53 -8.23
C ILE A 107 -22.03 20.24 -6.88
N GLN A 108 -21.24 20.13 -5.81
CA GLN A 108 -21.78 19.95 -4.46
C GLN A 108 -22.64 21.15 -4.04
N HIS A 109 -22.16 22.38 -4.27
CA HIS A 109 -22.91 23.60 -3.97
C HIS A 109 -24.20 23.72 -4.80
N LYS A 110 -24.18 23.31 -6.08
CA LYS A 110 -25.39 23.27 -6.93
C LYS A 110 -26.45 22.28 -6.43
N CYS A 111 -26.04 21.13 -5.89
CA CYS A 111 -26.96 20.12 -5.36
C CYS A 111 -27.50 20.47 -3.97
N TYR A 112 -26.68 21.05 -3.09
CA TYR A 112 -27.10 21.42 -1.73
C TYR A 112 -27.70 22.84 -1.62
N GLY A 113 -27.35 23.77 -2.52
CA GLY A 113 -27.82 25.16 -2.51
C GLY A 113 -29.26 25.39 -2.99
N LYS A 114 -30.00 24.34 -3.36
CA LYS A 114 -31.45 24.41 -3.64
C LYS A 114 -32.34 24.10 -2.43
N ARG A 115 -31.76 23.85 -1.25
CA ARG A 115 -32.50 23.66 -0.01
C ARG A 115 -32.32 24.91 0.85
N GLU A 116 -33.43 25.59 1.10
CA GLU A 116 -33.56 26.79 1.92
C GLU A 116 -32.64 26.77 3.14
N GLU A 117 -31.92 27.87 3.33
CA GLU A 117 -31.34 28.29 4.60
C GLU A 117 -32.46 28.46 5.64
N PRO A 118 -32.30 27.90 6.86
CA PRO A 118 -32.78 28.57 8.04
C PRO A 118 -31.59 28.93 8.93
N GLY A 119 -31.34 30.23 9.00
CA GLY A 119 -31.26 30.92 10.28
C GLY A 119 -30.04 30.65 11.14
N CYS A 120 -29.10 31.58 11.03
CA CYS A 120 -28.12 31.91 12.05
C CYS A 120 -28.77 32.24 13.42
N GLN A 121 -27.92 32.17 14.47
CA GLN A 121 -28.07 32.69 15.85
C GLN A 121 -28.68 31.74 16.90
N ASP A 122 -27.81 31.15 17.73
CA ASP A 122 -27.61 31.74 19.07
C ASP A 122 -26.23 31.40 19.66
N CYS A 123 -25.61 32.42 20.24
CA CYS A 123 -24.34 32.40 20.96
C CYS A 123 -24.66 32.10 22.43
N GLY A 124 -24.48 30.85 22.85
CA GLY A 124 -24.62 30.44 24.26
C GLY A 124 -23.26 30.25 24.91
N ASP A 125 -22.66 31.36 25.35
CA ASP A 125 -21.49 31.37 26.23
C ASP A 125 -21.93 30.92 27.64
N LEU A 126 -21.51 29.73 28.07
CA LEU A 126 -21.58 29.33 29.48
C LEU A 126 -20.23 28.74 29.89
N THR A 127 -19.42 29.64 30.42
CA THR A 127 -18.27 29.37 31.28
C THR A 127 -18.69 28.40 32.38
N THR A 128 -18.38 27.11 32.23
CA THR A 128 -18.41 26.16 33.35
C THR A 128 -16.97 25.95 33.82
N SER A 129 -16.72 26.47 35.01
CA SER A 129 -15.50 26.33 35.81
C SER A 129 -14.89 24.91 35.75
N PRO A 130 -13.55 24.78 35.75
CA PRO A 130 -12.89 23.48 35.68
C PRO A 130 -13.05 22.75 37.01
N HIS A 131 -13.87 21.70 37.02
CA HIS A 131 -13.82 20.68 38.05
C HIS A 131 -12.41 20.08 38.11
N PRO A 132 -11.78 19.97 39.29
CA PRO A 132 -10.45 19.41 39.39
C PRO A 132 -10.48 17.95 38.95
N VAL A 133 -9.54 17.60 38.09
CA VAL A 133 -9.25 16.25 37.62
C VAL A 133 -9.09 15.34 38.82
N ARG A 134 -10.16 14.62 39.17
CA ARG A 134 -10.09 13.47 40.05
C ARG A 134 -9.31 12.41 39.28
N GLY A 135 -8.03 12.27 39.64
CA GLY A 135 -7.16 11.24 39.07
C GLY A 135 -7.90 9.89 39.11
N TYR A 136 -7.97 9.24 37.95
CA TYR A 136 -8.41 7.85 37.87
C TYR A 136 -7.36 7.01 38.62
N THR A 137 -7.60 6.73 39.90
CA THR A 137 -6.94 5.63 40.58
C THR A 137 -7.75 4.37 40.27
N ALA A 138 -7.22 3.56 39.34
CA ALA A 138 -7.73 2.22 39.12
C ALA A 138 -7.68 1.47 40.47
N PRO A 139 -8.75 0.76 40.86
CA PRO A 139 -8.69 -0.12 42.03
C PRO A 139 -7.56 -1.13 41.78
N MET A 140 -6.46 -0.97 42.49
CA MET A 140 -5.44 -1.99 42.64
C MET A 140 -6.06 -3.03 43.57
N SER A 141 -6.97 -3.85 43.04
CA SER A 141 -7.43 -5.03 43.77
C SER A 141 -6.22 -5.95 43.86
N GLU A 142 -5.72 -6.18 45.08
CA GLU A 142 -4.85 -7.30 45.41
C GLU A 142 -5.61 -8.58 45.08
N THR A 143 -5.59 -8.95 43.80
CA THR A 143 -6.25 -10.14 43.30
C THR A 143 -5.19 -11.21 43.40
N GLU A 144 -5.39 -12.16 44.31
CA GLU A 144 -4.58 -13.37 44.36
C GLU A 144 -4.55 -13.97 42.95
N LEU A 145 -3.37 -13.96 42.33
CA LEU A 145 -3.21 -14.48 40.99
C LEU A 145 -3.36 -15.99 41.05
N ASN A 146 -4.28 -16.53 40.26
CA ASN A 146 -4.29 -17.97 40.02
C ASN A 146 -2.97 -18.40 39.34
N GLU A 147 -2.57 -19.65 39.53
CA GLU A 147 -1.29 -20.19 39.02
C GLU A 147 -1.13 -19.95 37.51
N THR A 148 -2.23 -20.04 36.75
CA THR A 148 -2.25 -19.78 35.32
C THR A 148 -1.99 -18.32 34.94
N ALA A 149 -2.51 -17.35 35.70
CA ALA A 149 -2.27 -15.93 35.49
C ALA A 149 -0.86 -15.54 35.93
N ALA A 150 -0.29 -16.22 36.93
CA ALA A 150 1.10 -16.05 37.32
C ALA A 150 2.06 -16.52 36.22
N ASP A 151 1.83 -17.68 35.61
CA ASP A 151 2.61 -18.17 34.44
C ASP A 151 2.49 -17.18 33.26
N LEU A 152 1.28 -16.71 32.95
CA LEU A 152 1.06 -15.73 31.89
C LEU A 152 1.82 -14.42 32.16
N ARG A 153 1.77 -13.92 33.39
CA ARG A 153 2.52 -12.72 33.81
C ARG A 153 4.01 -12.91 33.58
N GLU A 154 4.58 -14.04 34.01
CA GLU A 154 5.99 -14.34 33.83
C GLU A 154 6.37 -14.36 32.34
N ARG A 155 5.62 -15.10 31.51
CA ARG A 155 5.86 -15.19 30.07
C ARG A 155 5.78 -13.84 29.37
N ILE A 156 4.83 -12.98 29.76
CA ILE A 156 4.70 -11.62 29.24
C ILE A 156 5.92 -10.78 29.64
N MET A 157 6.32 -10.82 30.90
CA MET A 157 7.49 -10.10 31.41
C MET A 157 8.79 -10.54 30.74
N THR A 158 9.01 -11.85 30.56
CA THR A 158 10.18 -12.39 29.85
C THR A 158 10.26 -11.83 28.42
N ARG A 159 9.12 -11.68 27.72
CA ARG A 159 9.08 -11.06 26.39
C ARG A 159 9.33 -9.58 26.39
N MET A 160 8.81 -8.86 27.39
CA MET A 160 9.11 -7.45 27.55
C MET A 160 10.61 -7.20 27.76
N THR A 161 11.30 -8.05 28.51
CA THR A 161 12.74 -7.94 28.75
C THR A 161 13.57 -8.34 27.52
N THR A 162 13.21 -9.43 26.85
CA THR A 162 13.94 -9.93 25.67
C THR A 162 13.75 -9.07 24.41
N ARG A 163 12.71 -8.23 24.39
CA ARG A 163 12.38 -7.28 23.31
C ARG A 163 12.52 -7.89 21.91
N PRO A 164 11.81 -9.00 21.61
CA PRO A 164 11.86 -9.58 20.28
C PRO A 164 11.36 -8.57 19.24
N PRO A 165 11.87 -8.61 18.00
CA PRO A 165 11.41 -7.71 16.95
C PRO A 165 9.91 -7.87 16.73
N ARG A 166 9.18 -6.74 16.73
CA ARG A 166 7.73 -6.73 16.53
C ARG A 166 7.39 -7.27 15.14
N ARG A 167 6.44 -8.19 15.08
CA ARG A 167 5.92 -8.83 13.88
C ARG A 167 4.42 -8.58 13.77
N GLN A 168 3.90 -8.67 12.56
CA GLN A 168 2.45 -8.62 12.38
C GLN A 168 1.81 -9.89 12.95
N LEU A 169 0.99 -9.71 13.99
CA LEU A 169 0.23 -10.77 14.64
C LEU A 169 -0.85 -11.31 13.69
N GLN A 170 -1.08 -12.63 13.74
CA GLN A 170 -2.13 -13.27 12.95
C GLN A 170 -3.51 -12.86 13.47
N ARG A 171 -4.48 -12.75 12.56
CA ARG A 171 -5.87 -12.54 12.93
C ARG A 171 -6.42 -13.86 13.45
N LEU A 172 -6.97 -13.84 14.65
CA LEU A 172 -7.66 -14.99 15.24
C LEU A 172 -8.90 -15.35 14.40
N SER A 173 -9.10 -16.64 14.13
CA SER A 173 -10.32 -17.13 13.47
C SER A 173 -11.50 -17.19 14.44
N GLU A 174 -11.22 -17.47 15.71
CA GLU A 174 -12.19 -17.65 16.79
C GLU A 174 -11.83 -16.78 17.99
N VAL A 175 -12.84 -16.43 18.78
CA VAL A 175 -12.64 -15.66 20.01
C VAL A 175 -11.99 -16.59 21.06
N PRO A 176 -10.93 -16.16 21.77
CA PRO A 176 -10.35 -16.96 22.84
C PRO A 176 -11.36 -17.27 23.95
N SER A 177 -11.14 -18.35 24.71
CA SER A 177 -12.02 -18.71 25.83
C SER A 177 -12.09 -17.58 26.87
N GLU A 178 -13.25 -17.39 27.49
CA GLU A 178 -13.46 -16.36 28.52
C GLU A 178 -12.48 -16.50 29.69
N SER A 179 -12.21 -17.73 30.12
CA SER A 179 -11.22 -18.04 31.16
C SER A 179 -9.81 -17.57 30.82
N LEU A 180 -9.39 -17.68 29.55
CA LEU A 180 -8.08 -17.20 29.10
C LEU A 180 -8.03 -15.67 29.11
N ILE A 181 -9.11 -15.02 28.69
CA ILE A 181 -9.21 -13.56 28.70
C ILE A 181 -9.16 -13.03 30.14
N GLU A 182 -9.88 -13.66 31.07
CA GLU A 182 -9.86 -13.32 32.50
C GLU A 182 -8.46 -13.48 33.11
N ASN A 183 -7.79 -14.60 32.84
CA ASN A 183 -6.44 -14.86 33.33
C ASN A 183 -5.42 -13.84 32.80
N VAL A 184 -5.50 -13.48 31.51
CA VAL A 184 -4.65 -12.44 30.93
C VAL A 184 -4.96 -11.08 31.55
N ASN A 185 -6.22 -10.72 31.71
CA ASN A 185 -6.61 -9.46 32.33
C ASN A 185 -6.12 -9.36 33.78
N ALA A 186 -6.19 -10.45 34.54
CA ALA A 186 -5.62 -10.54 35.88
C ALA A 186 -4.09 -10.34 35.85
N ALA A 187 -3.38 -11.03 34.94
CA ALA A 187 -1.94 -10.85 34.76
C ALA A 187 -1.57 -9.41 34.40
N LEU A 188 -2.27 -8.78 33.44
CA LEU A 188 -2.01 -7.42 32.98
C LEU A 188 -2.20 -6.37 34.07
N ARG A 189 -3.21 -6.50 34.92
CA ARG A 189 -3.46 -5.57 36.06
C ARG A 189 -2.29 -5.51 37.04
N THR A 190 -1.52 -6.57 37.14
CA THR A 190 -0.40 -6.65 38.08
C THR A 190 0.91 -6.07 37.54
N ILE A 191 1.01 -5.81 36.23
CA ILE A 191 2.22 -5.27 35.60
C ILE A 191 2.10 -3.73 35.51
N PRO A 192 2.87 -2.97 36.30
CA PRO A 192 2.87 -1.51 36.19
C PRO A 192 3.58 -1.06 34.92
N THR A 193 3.02 -0.04 34.25
CA THR A 193 3.67 0.62 33.10
C THR A 193 3.72 2.12 33.33
N ASN A 194 4.89 2.74 33.09
CA ASN A 194 5.14 4.15 33.38
C ASN A 194 4.95 5.06 32.15
N THR A 195 4.99 4.50 30.95
CA THR A 195 4.86 5.26 29.69
C THR A 195 3.90 4.60 28.72
N ILE A 196 3.29 5.39 27.84
CA ILE A 196 2.39 4.89 26.77
C ILE A 196 3.13 3.89 25.86
N THR A 197 4.43 4.09 25.63
CA THR A 197 5.26 3.16 24.85
C THR A 197 5.36 1.80 25.53
N GLU A 198 5.59 1.79 26.84
CA GLU A 198 5.66 0.57 27.66
C GLU A 198 4.30 -0.13 27.74
N THR A 199 3.20 0.62 27.86
CA THR A 199 1.85 0.06 27.76
C THR A 199 1.59 -0.58 26.39
N ASN A 200 2.02 0.06 25.30
CA ASN A 200 1.91 -0.51 23.96
C ASN A 200 2.77 -1.78 23.79
N GLU A 201 3.95 -1.82 24.42
CA GLU A 201 4.79 -3.02 24.46
C GLU A 201 4.12 -4.16 25.22
N LEU A 202 3.54 -3.86 26.39
CA LEU A 202 2.79 -4.81 27.20
C LEU A 202 1.61 -5.42 26.44
N ILE A 203 0.81 -4.59 25.76
CA ILE A 203 -0.34 -5.04 24.95
C ILE A 203 0.12 -5.91 23.77
N TYR A 204 1.18 -5.53 23.08
CA TYR A 204 1.70 -6.32 21.96
C TYR A 204 2.27 -7.67 22.43
N ASN A 205 3.03 -7.68 23.52
CA ASN A 205 3.64 -8.90 24.06
C ASN A 205 2.60 -9.85 24.61
N SER A 206 1.59 -9.35 25.33
CA SER A 206 0.45 -10.17 25.78
C SER A 206 -0.32 -10.80 24.62
N ALA A 207 -0.66 -10.03 23.58
CA ALA A 207 -1.28 -10.58 22.38
C ALA A 207 -0.42 -11.65 21.69
N SER A 208 0.91 -11.48 21.70
CA SER A 208 1.85 -12.47 21.16
C SER A 208 1.86 -13.77 21.99
N VAL A 209 1.82 -13.68 23.33
CA VAL A 209 1.75 -14.84 24.22
C VAL A 209 0.43 -15.58 24.05
N ILE A 210 -0.69 -14.86 23.93
CA ILE A 210 -2.02 -15.46 23.67
C ILE A 210 -1.98 -16.27 22.38
N LEU A 211 -1.43 -15.71 21.30
CA LEU A 211 -1.35 -16.41 20.01
C LEU A 211 -0.53 -17.70 20.11
N GLU A 212 0.54 -17.70 20.90
CA GLU A 212 1.35 -18.90 21.11
C GLU A 212 0.62 -19.97 21.92
N ILE A 213 -0.15 -19.58 22.94
CA ILE A 213 -0.98 -20.50 23.72
C ILE A 213 -2.05 -21.14 22.84
N LEU A 214 -2.64 -20.36 21.95
CA LEU A 214 -3.63 -20.83 20.99
C LEU A 214 -3.01 -21.59 19.80
N GLY A 215 -1.69 -21.79 19.78
CA GLY A 215 -0.98 -22.57 18.76
C GLY A 215 -0.81 -21.87 17.40
N TYR A 216 -1.08 -20.57 17.31
CA TYR A 216 -0.85 -19.79 16.09
C TYR A 216 0.66 -19.60 15.89
N LYS A 217 1.16 -20.04 14.74
CA LYS A 217 2.56 -19.86 14.37
C LYS A 217 2.82 -18.40 14.03
N SER A 218 3.92 -17.84 14.54
CA SER A 218 4.37 -16.52 14.08
C SER A 218 4.54 -16.56 12.55
N ASN A 219 3.95 -15.62 11.83
CA ASN A 219 4.14 -15.52 10.39
C ASN A 219 5.64 -15.40 10.12
N HIS A 220 6.20 -16.31 9.32
CA HIS A 220 7.51 -16.09 8.73
C HIS A 220 7.38 -14.90 7.80
N GLU A 221 7.99 -13.78 8.17
CA GLU A 221 8.09 -12.64 7.28
C GLU A 221 8.81 -13.10 6.04
N THR A 222 8.11 -13.08 4.90
CA THR A 222 8.76 -13.38 3.64
C THR A 222 9.69 -12.20 3.38
N GLN A 223 11.00 -12.40 3.61
CA GLN A 223 12.05 -11.37 3.53
C GLN A 223 11.99 -10.52 2.24
N TYR A 224 11.38 -11.07 1.18
CA TYR A 224 11.22 -10.40 -0.10
C TYR A 224 9.76 -10.32 -0.55
N PRO A 225 9.38 -9.17 -1.16
CA PRO A 225 8.03 -9.00 -1.67
C PRO A 225 7.70 -10.03 -2.78
N PRO A 226 6.42 -10.38 -2.99
CA PRO A 226 6.01 -11.42 -3.94
C PRO A 226 6.54 -11.21 -5.36
N TRP A 227 6.64 -9.95 -5.83
CA TRP A 227 7.16 -9.66 -7.17
C TRP A 227 8.64 -10.04 -7.32
N LYS A 228 9.45 -9.87 -6.27
CA LYS A 228 10.88 -10.18 -6.27
C LYS A 228 11.09 -11.69 -6.35
N ARG A 229 10.35 -12.44 -5.52
CA ARG A 229 10.33 -13.91 -5.56
C ARG A 229 9.95 -14.47 -6.93
N ARG A 230 8.90 -13.90 -7.56
CA ARG A 230 8.47 -14.33 -8.90
C ARG A 230 9.56 -14.09 -9.95
N LEU A 231 10.24 -12.94 -9.90
CA LEU A 231 11.33 -12.65 -10.82
C LEU A 231 12.54 -13.57 -10.58
N GLU A 232 12.92 -13.80 -9.33
CA GLU A 232 14.01 -14.71 -8.97
C GLU A 232 13.70 -16.15 -9.40
N ALA A 233 12.48 -16.62 -9.20
CA ALA A 233 12.04 -17.92 -9.69
C ALA A 233 12.12 -18.01 -11.22
N LYS A 234 11.72 -16.95 -11.93
CA LYS A 234 11.83 -16.87 -13.39
C LYS A 234 13.28 -16.90 -13.85
N ILE A 235 14.15 -16.14 -13.20
CA ILE A 235 15.61 -16.14 -13.43
C ILE A 235 16.18 -17.55 -13.20
N LYS A 236 15.80 -18.22 -12.11
CA LYS A 236 16.25 -19.59 -11.80
C LYS A 236 15.84 -20.58 -12.88
N VAL A 237 14.61 -20.50 -13.38
CA VAL A 237 14.14 -21.32 -14.50
C VAL A 237 14.92 -21.00 -15.77
N THR A 238 15.09 -19.73 -16.13
CA THR A 238 15.84 -19.34 -17.33
C THR A 238 17.33 -19.73 -17.24
N ARG A 239 17.96 -19.67 -16.06
CA ARG A 239 19.33 -20.20 -15.86
C ARG A 239 19.42 -21.68 -16.18
N ARG A 240 18.44 -22.47 -15.71
CA ARG A 240 18.38 -23.91 -16.05
C ARG A 240 18.20 -24.14 -17.55
N GLU A 241 17.34 -23.34 -18.21
CA GLU A 241 17.16 -23.39 -19.66
C GLU A 241 18.48 -23.08 -20.40
N VAL A 242 19.23 -22.05 -19.98
CA VAL A 242 20.55 -21.71 -20.55
C VAL A 242 21.55 -22.85 -20.36
N SER A 243 21.62 -23.44 -19.17
CA SER A 243 22.50 -24.59 -18.92
C SER A 243 22.14 -25.78 -19.82
N GLN A 244 20.86 -26.11 -19.94
CA GLN A 244 20.39 -27.21 -20.81
C GLN A 244 20.73 -26.97 -22.29
N LEU A 245 20.47 -25.75 -22.79
CA LEU A 245 20.78 -25.40 -24.17
C LEU A 245 22.30 -25.35 -24.43
N SER A 246 23.10 -24.95 -23.43
CA SER A 246 24.55 -24.98 -23.55
C SER A 246 25.11 -26.40 -23.58
N GLU A 247 24.53 -27.33 -22.81
CA GLU A 247 24.90 -28.75 -22.84
C GLU A 247 24.54 -29.39 -24.19
N LEU A 248 23.36 -29.04 -24.73
CA LEU A 248 22.91 -29.49 -26.05
C LEU A 248 23.79 -28.95 -27.19
N HIS A 249 24.16 -27.67 -27.10
CA HIS A 249 25.04 -27.04 -28.09
C HIS A 249 26.44 -27.70 -28.10
N LYS A 250 26.93 -28.15 -26.94
CA LYS A 250 28.21 -28.87 -26.80
C LYS A 250 28.12 -30.37 -27.07
N GLY A 251 26.92 -30.91 -27.35
CA GLY A 251 26.70 -32.35 -27.58
C GLY A 251 26.89 -33.25 -26.34
N THR A 252 26.99 -32.67 -25.14
CA THR A 252 27.38 -33.40 -23.93
C THR A 252 26.22 -34.18 -23.29
N MET A 253 24.97 -33.80 -23.57
CA MET A 253 23.75 -34.41 -22.98
C MET A 253 22.60 -34.48 -23.99
N LYS A 254 21.86 -35.60 -24.03
CA LYS A 254 20.63 -35.77 -24.83
C LYS A 254 19.36 -35.39 -24.04
N ARG A 255 19.31 -34.17 -23.50
CA ARG A 255 18.09 -33.66 -22.85
C ARG A 255 17.10 -33.11 -23.88
N PRO A 256 15.78 -33.25 -23.67
CA PRO A 256 14.81 -32.68 -24.59
C PRO A 256 14.91 -31.15 -24.58
N VAL A 257 14.91 -30.55 -25.77
CA VAL A 257 14.85 -29.08 -25.92
C VAL A 257 13.60 -28.55 -25.21
N PRO A 258 13.72 -27.51 -24.35
CA PRO A 258 12.56 -26.93 -23.70
C PRO A 258 11.51 -26.49 -24.73
N ARG A 259 10.23 -26.72 -24.42
CA ARG A 259 9.11 -26.50 -25.37
C ARG A 259 9.16 -25.15 -26.08
N LYS A 260 9.57 -24.09 -25.37
CA LYS A 260 9.66 -22.71 -25.87
C LYS A 260 10.70 -22.47 -26.96
N TYR A 261 11.67 -23.38 -27.13
CA TYR A 261 12.78 -23.24 -28.07
C TYR A 261 12.81 -24.35 -29.12
N ARG A 262 11.79 -25.22 -29.18
CA ARG A 262 11.76 -26.36 -30.12
C ARG A 262 11.76 -25.95 -31.60
N GLN A 263 11.25 -24.76 -31.90
CA GLN A 263 11.12 -24.25 -33.26
C GLN A 263 12.38 -23.52 -33.74
N MET A 264 13.38 -23.32 -32.88
CA MET A 264 14.57 -22.53 -33.18
C MET A 264 15.81 -23.43 -33.22
N PRO A 265 16.82 -23.12 -34.06
CA PRO A 265 18.10 -23.81 -34.01
C PRO A 265 18.77 -23.59 -32.64
N ILE A 266 19.47 -24.62 -32.16
CA ILE A 266 20.05 -24.66 -30.80
C ILE A 266 20.93 -23.44 -30.47
N PRO A 267 21.81 -22.94 -31.37
CA PRO A 267 22.62 -21.75 -31.10
C PRO A 267 21.77 -20.49 -30.88
N GLU A 268 20.75 -20.27 -31.71
CA GLU A 268 19.85 -19.13 -31.60
C GLU A 268 18.97 -19.21 -30.35
N ALA A 269 18.49 -20.42 -30.02
CA ALA A 269 17.78 -20.69 -28.78
C ALA A 269 18.63 -20.35 -27.54
N LEU A 270 19.91 -20.71 -27.55
CA LEU A 270 20.85 -20.42 -26.47
C LEU A 270 21.03 -18.91 -26.29
N GLU A 271 21.28 -18.17 -27.36
CA GLU A 271 21.43 -16.71 -27.29
C GLU A 271 20.14 -16.03 -26.85
N THR A 272 18.98 -16.47 -27.35
CA THR A 272 17.67 -15.97 -26.90
C THR A 272 17.46 -16.20 -25.39
N ALA A 273 17.85 -17.38 -24.88
CA ALA A 273 17.74 -17.68 -23.44
C ALA A 273 18.70 -16.81 -22.59
N LYS A 274 19.92 -16.55 -23.08
CA LYS A 274 20.88 -15.64 -22.43
C LYS A 274 20.36 -14.20 -22.39
N GLN A 275 19.83 -13.69 -23.51
CA GLN A 275 19.23 -12.36 -23.58
C GLN A 275 18.04 -12.23 -22.63
N ARG A 276 17.16 -13.24 -22.56
CA ARG A 276 16.06 -13.29 -21.58
C ARG A 276 16.56 -13.26 -20.15
N LEU A 277 17.61 -14.02 -19.83
CA LEU A 277 18.22 -14.02 -18.50
C LEU A 277 18.78 -12.64 -18.12
N GLN A 278 19.47 -11.98 -19.05
CA GLN A 278 19.97 -10.62 -18.87
C GLN A 278 18.82 -9.62 -18.67
N ALA A 279 17.80 -9.66 -19.50
CA ALA A 279 16.62 -8.79 -19.39
C ALA A 279 15.91 -8.96 -18.04
N LEU A 280 15.72 -10.20 -17.56
CA LEU A 280 15.14 -10.46 -16.25
C LEU A 280 16.01 -9.96 -15.09
N SER A 281 17.34 -10.12 -15.21
CA SER A 281 18.30 -9.63 -14.21
C SER A 281 18.30 -8.10 -14.16
N SER A 282 18.29 -7.42 -15.31
CA SER A 282 18.17 -5.96 -15.39
C SER A 282 16.84 -5.46 -14.84
N ARG A 283 15.74 -6.15 -15.13
CA ARG A 283 14.42 -5.83 -14.55
C ARG A 283 14.41 -5.95 -13.04
N LEU A 284 15.02 -6.99 -12.48
CA LEU A 284 15.17 -7.16 -11.04
C LEU A 284 15.93 -5.98 -10.42
N LYS A 285 17.09 -5.62 -10.98
CA LYS A 285 17.89 -4.47 -10.51
C LYS A 285 17.13 -3.14 -10.57
N ARG A 286 16.42 -2.90 -11.68
CA ARG A 286 15.62 -1.68 -11.86
C ARG A 286 14.53 -1.58 -10.79
N TYR A 287 13.78 -2.65 -10.59
CA TYR A 287 12.70 -2.66 -9.59
C TYR A 287 13.20 -2.57 -8.16
N THR A 288 14.34 -3.18 -7.83
CA THR A 288 14.95 -3.01 -6.50
C THR A 288 15.36 -1.56 -6.28
N ARG A 289 16.01 -0.93 -7.27
CA ARG A 289 16.41 0.49 -7.18
C ARG A 289 15.20 1.40 -7.04
N GLU A 290 14.19 1.22 -7.89
CA GLU A 290 12.98 2.06 -7.87
C GLU A 290 12.19 1.90 -6.56
N ASN A 291 12.08 0.68 -6.03
CA ASN A 291 11.45 0.43 -4.75
C ASN A 291 12.20 1.10 -3.59
N GLU A 292 13.52 1.07 -3.63
CA GLU A 292 14.38 1.74 -2.65
C GLU A 292 14.26 3.27 -2.74
N SER A 293 14.28 3.83 -3.95
CA SER A 293 14.04 5.26 -4.15
C SER A 293 12.66 5.69 -3.62
N ARG A 294 11.61 4.91 -3.86
CA ARG A 294 10.27 5.19 -3.28
C ARG A 294 10.30 5.12 -1.75
N ARG A 295 11.02 4.15 -1.16
CA ARG A 295 11.19 4.00 0.29
C ARG A 295 11.88 5.24 0.89
N ILE A 296 12.98 5.67 0.28
CA ILE A 296 13.75 6.86 0.71
C ILE A 296 12.91 8.12 0.57
N ASN A 297 12.24 8.34 -0.57
CA ASN A 297 11.40 9.52 -0.78
C ASN A 297 10.25 9.60 0.22
N ARG A 298 9.63 8.45 0.54
CA ARG A 298 8.61 8.38 1.59
C ARG A 298 9.20 8.70 2.96
N LEU A 299 10.36 8.12 3.29
CA LEU A 299 11.04 8.37 4.56
C LEU A 299 11.41 9.85 4.69
N PHE A 300 11.91 10.47 3.63
CA PHE A 300 12.25 11.89 3.57
C PHE A 300 11.02 12.78 3.85
N SER A 301 9.87 12.46 3.24
CA SER A 301 8.63 13.20 3.48
C SER A 301 8.12 13.09 4.92
N THR A 302 8.34 11.96 5.60
CA THR A 302 7.82 11.73 6.95
C THR A 302 8.81 12.08 8.07
N GLN A 303 10.10 11.81 7.87
CA GLN A 303 11.17 11.82 8.87
C GLN A 303 12.52 12.15 8.18
N PRO A 304 12.71 13.40 7.72
CA PRO A 304 13.90 13.80 6.95
C PRO A 304 15.20 13.61 7.74
N ALA A 305 15.19 13.85 9.06
CA ALA A 305 16.36 13.69 9.92
C ALA A 305 16.97 12.28 9.87
N LYS A 306 16.14 11.23 9.74
CA LYS A 306 16.61 9.85 9.62
C LYS A 306 17.27 9.53 8.28
N VAL A 307 16.88 10.24 7.22
CA VAL A 307 17.52 10.09 5.90
C VAL A 307 18.91 10.70 5.94
N TYR A 308 19.05 11.90 6.50
CA TYR A 308 20.34 12.57 6.63
C TYR A 308 21.31 11.81 7.55
N SER A 309 20.84 11.26 8.66
CA SER A 309 21.68 10.42 9.53
C SER A 309 22.18 9.16 8.80
N GLN A 310 21.41 8.62 7.85
CA GLN A 310 21.81 7.46 7.06
C GLN A 310 22.86 7.83 5.98
N TRP A 311 22.98 9.11 5.61
CA TRP A 311 23.95 9.58 4.60
C TRP A 311 25.25 10.12 5.20
N GLN A 312 25.27 10.41 6.50
CA GLN A 312 26.44 10.92 7.22
C GLN A 312 27.30 9.83 7.88
N GLY A 313 26.88 8.56 7.83
CA GLY A 313 27.66 7.40 8.26
C GLY A 313 28.22 6.63 7.08
#